data_AF-K9V1B3-F1
#
_entry.id   AF-K9V1B3-F1
#
_cell.length_a   1.000
_cell.length_b   1.000
_cell.length_c   1.000
_cell.angle_alpha   90.00
_cell.angle_beta   90.00
_cell.angle_gamma   90.00
#
_symmetry.space_group_name_H-M   'P 1'
#
loop_
_entity.id
_entity.type
_entity.pdbx_description
1 polymer ?
#
loop_
_entity_poly.entity_id
_entity_poly.type
_entity_poly.pdbx_seq_one_letter_code
_entity_poly.pdbx_strand_id
1 'polypeptide(L)'
;MFSKRRWRLLLFIFPLVVVGIYLLQLAPPAPCGSLKKFGAMAAATPFRSIEQGERCIINRNVTLEGNLKRLPNQLTVKGNLTISGTYIEELSGAMVVEGNLFLYKTSIAKLPPDLQVQGNFDQYSGFGSPGVKCNAIPKTALIKGHRNCQ
;
A
#
# COMPACT_ATOMS: atom_id res chain seq x y z
N MET A 1 33.56 -5.16 -58.64
CA MET A 1 32.27 -4.96 -57.93
C MET A 1 32.56 -4.36 -56.57
N PHE A 2 32.19 -3.09 -56.37
CA PHE A 2 32.54 -2.27 -55.21
C PHE A 2 31.64 -2.53 -53.99
N SER A 3 32.28 -2.72 -52.84
CA SER A 3 31.96 -2.18 -51.51
C SER A 3 30.52 -1.75 -51.22
N LYS A 4 29.85 -2.46 -50.29
CA LYS A 4 28.98 -1.88 -49.25
C LYS A 4 29.04 -2.74 -47.97
N ARG A 5 30.10 -2.61 -47.19
CA ARG A 5 30.10 -2.94 -45.75
C ARG A 5 30.11 -1.65 -44.96
N ARG A 6 28.93 -1.24 -44.51
CA ARG A 6 28.72 -0.28 -43.41
C ARG A 6 27.22 -0.23 -43.13
N TRP A 7 26.79 -0.80 -42.01
CA TRP A 7 25.72 -0.31 -41.13
C TRP A 7 26.11 -0.81 -39.73
N ARG A 8 26.76 0.07 -38.97
CA ARG A 8 26.17 0.80 -37.83
C ARG A 8 26.12 -0.08 -36.58
N LEU A 9 27.09 0.15 -35.69
CA LEU A 9 26.94 0.00 -34.25
C LEU A 9 25.54 0.47 -33.86
N LEU A 10 24.72 -0.38 -33.23
CA LEU A 10 23.58 0.05 -32.41
C LEU A 10 23.23 -1.08 -31.43
N LEU A 11 23.46 -0.78 -30.15
CA LEU A 11 22.64 -1.17 -29.00
C LEU A 11 22.79 -2.57 -28.39
N PHE A 12 23.97 -2.87 -27.85
CA PHE A 12 24.08 -3.68 -26.62
C PHE A 12 24.01 -2.79 -25.37
N ILE A 13 23.01 -1.91 -25.27
CA ILE A 13 22.76 -1.08 -24.07
C ILE A 13 21.37 -1.37 -23.48
N PHE A 14 20.71 -2.45 -23.91
CA PHE A 14 19.35 -2.74 -23.49
C PHE A 14 19.17 -3.31 -22.07
N PRO A 15 20.13 -4.02 -21.42
CA PRO A 15 19.85 -4.53 -20.08
C PRO A 15 20.05 -3.44 -19.00
N LEU A 16 21.08 -2.59 -19.15
CA LEU A 16 21.39 -1.56 -18.16
C LEU A 16 20.42 -0.39 -18.18
N VAL A 17 19.92 0.00 -19.36
CA VAL A 17 18.91 1.05 -19.45
C VAL A 17 17.61 0.55 -18.82
N VAL A 18 17.16 -0.68 -19.10
CA VAL A 18 15.94 -1.24 -18.47
C VAL A 18 16.06 -1.32 -16.95
N VAL A 19 17.20 -1.79 -16.42
CA VAL A 19 17.47 -1.80 -14.97
C VAL A 19 17.54 -0.37 -14.39
N GLY A 20 18.13 0.57 -15.12
CA GLY A 20 18.25 1.97 -14.72
C GLY A 20 16.91 2.72 -14.69
N ILE A 21 15.97 2.44 -15.61
CA ILE A 21 14.63 3.04 -15.56
C ILE A 21 13.82 2.43 -14.40
N TYR A 22 14.01 1.14 -14.11
CA TYR A 22 13.37 0.46 -12.97
C TYR A 22 13.75 1.10 -11.62
N LEU A 23 15.00 1.56 -11.48
CA LEU A 23 15.46 2.25 -10.27
C LEU A 23 14.91 3.68 -10.12
N LEU A 24 14.44 4.33 -11.20
CA LEU A 24 14.02 5.73 -11.20
C LEU A 24 12.55 5.96 -10.78
N GLN A 25 11.70 4.94 -10.72
CA GLN A 25 10.25 5.10 -10.52
C GLN A 25 9.76 4.96 -9.07
N LEU A 26 10.61 4.62 -8.10
CA LEU A 26 10.21 4.49 -6.70
C LEU A 26 10.13 5.86 -6.03
N ALA A 27 9.06 6.60 -6.30
CA ALA A 27 8.76 7.79 -5.53
C ALA A 27 8.69 7.40 -4.03
N PRO A 28 9.46 8.07 -3.15
CA PRO A 28 9.74 7.57 -1.81
C PRO A 28 8.45 7.36 -1.00
N PRO A 29 8.42 6.33 -0.13
CA PRO A 29 7.28 6.10 0.74
C PRO A 29 6.96 7.31 1.61
N ALA A 30 5.69 7.48 1.96
CA ALA A 30 5.32 8.53 2.90
C ALA A 30 5.96 8.24 4.28
N PRO A 31 6.60 9.23 4.93
CA PRO A 31 7.12 9.03 6.28
C PRO A 31 5.96 8.74 7.25
N CYS A 32 6.19 8.00 8.34
CA CYS A 32 5.16 7.70 9.34
C CYS A 32 4.54 8.98 9.92
N GLY A 33 5.32 10.06 10.00
CA GLY A 33 4.86 11.38 10.40
C GLY A 33 3.66 11.92 9.62
N SER A 34 3.45 11.47 8.37
CA SER A 34 2.27 11.83 7.57
C SER A 34 0.94 11.38 8.19
N LEU A 35 0.98 10.37 9.09
CA LEU A 35 -0.17 9.81 9.77
C LEU A 35 -0.49 10.48 11.12
N LYS A 36 0.36 11.40 11.61
CA LYS A 36 0.18 12.09 12.92
C LYS A 36 -1.17 12.79 13.06
N LYS A 37 -1.74 13.27 11.95
CA LYS A 37 -3.03 13.96 11.89
C LYS A 37 -4.24 13.02 11.93
N PHE A 38 -4.05 11.72 11.76
CA PHE A 38 -5.11 10.73 11.70
C PHE A 38 -5.20 9.93 13.01
N GLY A 39 -6.42 9.72 13.50
CA GLY A 39 -6.68 8.99 14.73
C GLY A 39 -6.54 9.78 16.03
N ALA A 40 -6.64 11.11 16.00
CA ALA A 40 -6.83 11.94 17.20
C ALA A 40 -8.32 12.11 17.51
N MET A 41 -8.99 11.01 17.88
CA MET A 41 -10.32 11.08 18.48
C MET A 41 -10.33 10.16 19.69
N ALA A 42 -10.54 10.75 20.87
CA ALA A 42 -10.49 10.15 22.21
C ALA A 42 -9.09 9.93 22.81
N ALA A 43 -8.89 10.52 23.99
CA ALA A 43 -7.71 10.54 24.84
C ALA A 43 -6.58 11.49 24.42
N ALA A 44 -6.26 12.42 25.32
CA ALA A 44 -5.15 13.37 25.26
C ALA A 44 -3.76 12.68 25.39
N THR A 45 -3.54 11.61 24.63
CA THR A 45 -2.24 10.96 24.50
C THR A 45 -1.66 11.29 23.13
N PRO A 46 -0.45 11.86 23.05
CA PRO A 46 0.19 12.18 21.77
C PRO A 46 0.32 10.92 20.91
N PHE A 47 0.24 11.08 19.58
CA PHE A 47 0.59 10.05 18.60
C PHE A 47 2.01 9.54 18.87
N ARG A 48 2.14 8.47 19.66
CA ARG A 48 3.38 7.70 19.80
C ARG A 48 3.42 6.68 18.67
N SER A 49 3.77 7.14 17.47
CA SER A 49 4.40 6.23 16.51
C SER A 49 5.79 5.93 17.02
N ILE A 50 6.06 4.68 17.36
CA ILE A 50 7.43 4.25 17.55
C ILE A 50 7.95 3.96 16.15
N GLU A 51 8.78 4.84 15.60
CA GLU A 51 9.57 4.49 14.42
C GLU A 51 10.66 3.53 14.90
N GLN A 52 10.38 2.24 14.82
CA GLN A 52 11.38 1.19 15.05
C GLN A 52 12.05 0.91 13.71
N GLY A 53 13.04 1.72 13.36
CA GLY A 53 13.63 1.70 12.03
C GLY A 53 12.66 2.22 10.97
N GLU A 54 12.47 1.49 9.86
CA GLU A 54 11.60 1.88 8.74
C GLU A 54 10.10 1.54 8.97
N ARG A 55 9.75 0.95 10.12
CA ARG A 55 8.39 0.51 10.44
C ARG A 55 7.61 1.56 11.23
N CYS A 56 6.47 1.95 10.68
CA CYS A 56 5.48 2.82 11.31
C CYS A 56 4.52 1.98 12.15
N ILE A 57 4.57 2.11 13.49
CA ILE A 57 3.71 1.35 14.41
C ILE A 57 2.65 2.28 15.04
N ILE A 58 1.37 1.92 14.90
CA ILE A 58 0.22 2.60 15.51
C ILE A 58 -0.43 1.65 16.53
N ASN A 59 -0.30 1.97 17.81
CA ASN A 59 -0.75 1.11 18.91
C ASN A 59 -2.26 1.23 19.25
N ARG A 60 -3.09 1.54 18.25
CA ARG A 60 -4.52 1.80 18.44
C ARG A 60 -5.30 1.55 17.15
N ASN A 61 -6.62 1.69 17.24
CA ASN A 61 -7.48 1.83 16.07
C ASN A 61 -7.16 3.13 15.33
N VAL A 62 -7.20 3.09 14.00
CA VAL A 62 -6.97 4.27 13.17
C VAL A 62 -7.92 4.29 11.99
N THR A 63 -8.41 5.49 11.70
CA THR A 63 -9.25 5.78 10.54
C THR A 63 -8.51 6.80 9.69
N LEU A 64 -8.27 6.45 8.44
CA LEU A 64 -7.58 7.26 7.43
C LEU A 64 -8.61 7.77 6.44
N GLU A 65 -8.76 9.10 6.37
CA GLU A 65 -9.77 9.76 5.53
C GLU A 65 -9.21 10.97 4.78
N GLY A 66 -9.90 11.37 3.70
CA GLY A 66 -9.57 12.57 2.93
C GLY A 66 -8.32 12.45 2.04
N ASN A 67 -7.56 13.54 1.90
CA ASN A 67 -6.51 13.70 0.88
C ASN A 67 -5.18 12.99 1.18
N LEU A 68 -5.20 11.86 1.89
CA LEU A 68 -4.00 11.03 2.02
C LEU A 68 -3.75 10.31 0.70
N LYS A 69 -2.57 10.53 0.10
CA LYS A 69 -2.22 9.96 -1.21
C LYS A 69 -1.50 8.61 -1.12
N ARG A 70 -0.75 8.38 -0.04
CA ARG A 70 0.12 7.22 0.12
C ARG A 70 0.26 6.82 1.58
N LEU A 71 0.53 5.54 1.80
CA LEU A 71 0.87 4.99 3.11
C LEU A 71 2.39 4.83 3.25
N PRO A 72 2.90 4.74 4.49
CA PRO A 72 4.27 4.30 4.74
C PRO A 72 4.51 2.87 4.21
N ASN A 73 5.74 2.55 3.80
CA ASN A 73 6.05 1.24 3.22
C ASN A 73 5.84 0.07 4.17
N GLN A 74 6.03 0.27 5.48
CA GLN A 74 5.83 -0.73 6.51
C GLN A 74 4.92 -0.18 7.61
N LEU A 75 3.63 -0.45 7.51
CA LEU A 75 2.62 -0.01 8.48
C LEU A 75 2.18 -1.17 9.37
N THR A 76 2.24 -0.98 10.68
CA THR A 76 1.66 -1.90 11.67
C THR A 76 0.61 -1.18 12.48
N VAL A 77 -0.62 -1.68 12.47
CA VAL A 77 -1.74 -1.18 13.26
C VAL A 77 -2.10 -2.27 14.27
N LYS A 78 -1.92 -1.99 15.57
CA LYS A 78 -2.27 -2.91 16.66
C LYS A 78 -3.79 -3.06 16.87
N GLY A 79 -4.58 -2.15 16.32
CA GLY A 79 -6.04 -2.21 16.34
C GLY A 79 -6.65 -2.44 14.96
N ASN A 80 -7.87 -1.94 14.79
CA ASN A 80 -8.58 -1.89 13.52
C ASN A 80 -8.03 -0.76 12.64
N LEU A 81 -7.95 -1.00 11.34
CA LEU A 81 -7.61 0.00 10.33
C LEU A 81 -8.82 0.21 9.40
N THR A 82 -9.33 1.44 9.36
CA THR A 82 -10.32 1.87 8.38
C THR A 82 -9.69 2.85 7.41
N ILE A 83 -9.79 2.60 6.11
CA ILE A 83 -9.42 3.56 5.06
C ILE A 83 -10.70 3.93 4.33
N SER A 84 -11.08 5.20 4.38
CA SER A 84 -12.38 5.66 3.87
C SER A 84 -12.27 6.97 3.09
N GLY A 85 -12.81 7.00 1.86
CA GLY A 85 -12.88 8.23 1.07
C GLY A 85 -11.50 8.86 0.78
N THR A 86 -10.53 8.01 0.44
CA THR A 86 -9.16 8.42 0.08
C THR A 86 -8.81 7.98 -1.34
N TYR A 87 -7.90 8.71 -1.98
CA TYR A 87 -7.33 8.35 -3.29
C TYR A 87 -6.10 7.44 -3.19
N ILE A 88 -5.96 6.69 -2.08
CA ILE A 88 -4.90 5.71 -1.93
C ILE A 88 -5.16 4.58 -2.92
N GLU A 89 -4.18 4.27 -3.75
CA GLU A 89 -4.26 3.22 -4.77
C GLU A 89 -3.63 1.90 -4.29
N GLU A 90 -2.67 2.00 -3.36
CA GLU A 90 -1.88 0.87 -2.89
C GLU A 90 -1.77 0.85 -1.37
N LEU A 91 -1.90 -0.35 -0.79
CA LEU A 91 -1.56 -0.60 0.59
C LEU A 91 -0.03 -0.71 0.75
N SER A 92 0.44 -0.53 1.99
CA SER A 92 1.82 -0.83 2.40
C SER A 92 2.20 -2.28 2.05
N GLY A 93 3.35 -2.47 1.41
CA GLY A 93 3.81 -3.79 0.94
C GLY A 93 3.94 -4.83 2.06
N ALA A 94 4.33 -4.40 3.27
CA ALA A 94 4.46 -5.25 4.46
C ALA A 94 3.51 -4.79 5.59
N MET A 95 2.22 -4.63 5.25
CA MET A 95 1.20 -4.16 6.18
C MET A 95 0.77 -5.26 7.17
N VAL A 96 0.72 -4.89 8.44
CA VAL A 96 0.18 -5.74 9.52
C VAL A 96 -0.96 -5.00 10.23
N VAL A 97 -2.13 -5.63 10.30
CA VAL A 97 -3.29 -5.17 11.06
C VAL A 97 -3.68 -6.26 12.05
N GLU A 98 -3.52 -5.99 13.34
CA GLU A 98 -3.85 -6.96 14.41
C GLU A 98 -5.36 -7.02 14.72
N GLY A 99 -6.14 -6.06 14.22
CA GLY A 99 -7.60 -6.10 14.21
C GLY A 99 -8.17 -6.39 12.82
N ASN A 100 -9.29 -5.73 12.52
CA ASN A 100 -9.98 -5.79 11.23
C ASN A 100 -9.44 -4.73 10.26
N LEU A 101 -9.48 -5.05 8.96
CA LEU A 101 -9.17 -4.13 7.87
C LEU A 101 -10.46 -3.77 7.11
N PHE A 102 -10.77 -2.49 7.05
CA PHE A 102 -11.95 -1.95 6.37
C PHE A 102 -11.55 -0.99 5.24
N LEU A 103 -11.96 -1.27 4.01
CA LEU A 103 -11.69 -0.43 2.83
C LEU A 103 -12.99 0.12 2.23
N TYR A 104 -13.26 1.41 2.38
CA TYR A 104 -14.51 2.02 1.96
C TYR A 104 -14.28 3.18 0.97
N LYS A 105 -14.85 3.11 -0.22
CA LYS A 105 -14.73 4.18 -1.25
C LYS A 105 -13.26 4.59 -1.47
N THR A 106 -12.40 3.60 -1.74
CA THR A 106 -10.97 3.79 -1.99
C THR A 106 -10.61 3.43 -3.43
N SER A 107 -9.46 3.91 -3.91
CA SER A 107 -8.89 3.50 -5.19
C SER A 107 -8.09 2.20 -5.13
N ILE A 108 -8.12 1.48 -4.00
CA ILE A 108 -7.37 0.25 -3.79
C ILE A 108 -8.03 -0.89 -4.58
N ALA A 109 -7.30 -1.41 -5.56
CA ALA A 109 -7.78 -2.50 -6.43
C ALA A 109 -7.17 -3.87 -6.07
N LYS A 110 -6.07 -3.89 -5.31
CA LYS A 110 -5.29 -5.10 -5.01
C LYS A 110 -4.76 -5.06 -3.59
N LEU A 111 -4.71 -6.23 -2.96
CA LEU A 111 -4.02 -6.42 -1.68
C LEU A 111 -2.57 -6.86 -1.94
N PRO A 112 -1.60 -6.42 -1.13
CA PRO A 112 -0.22 -6.84 -1.26
C PRO A 112 -0.07 -8.30 -0.81
N PRO A 113 0.89 -9.05 -1.38
CA PRO A 113 1.07 -10.46 -1.08
C PRO A 113 1.46 -10.73 0.38
N ASP A 114 2.12 -9.78 1.04
CA ASP A 114 2.61 -9.91 2.42
C ASP A 114 1.67 -9.25 3.44
N LEU A 115 0.42 -8.95 3.05
CA LEU A 115 -0.60 -8.43 3.94
C LEU A 115 -0.93 -9.44 5.04
N GLN A 116 -0.95 -8.96 6.30
CA GLN A 116 -1.41 -9.74 7.44
C GLN A 116 -2.54 -9.00 8.16
N VAL A 117 -3.71 -9.62 8.22
CA VAL A 117 -4.89 -9.17 8.97
C VAL A 117 -5.30 -10.29 9.93
N GLN A 118 -5.23 -10.01 11.23
CA GLN A 118 -5.57 -10.99 12.26
C GLN A 118 -7.09 -11.10 12.50
N GLY A 119 -7.85 -10.08 12.08
CA GLY A 119 -9.32 -10.09 12.09
C GLY A 119 -9.92 -10.29 10.70
N ASN A 120 -11.08 -9.67 10.49
CA ASN A 120 -11.83 -9.70 9.24
C ASN A 120 -11.28 -8.69 8.22
N PHE A 121 -11.45 -9.01 6.95
CA PHE A 121 -11.29 -8.08 5.85
C PHE A 121 -12.66 -7.78 5.27
N ASP A 122 -13.03 -6.50 5.22
CA ASP A 122 -14.28 -6.04 4.60
C ASP A 122 -13.99 -4.84 3.70
N GLN A 123 -14.73 -4.76 2.61
CA GLN A 123 -14.67 -3.66 1.68
C GLN A 123 -16.04 -3.28 1.15
N TYR A 124 -16.20 -1.99 0.90
CA TYR A 124 -17.34 -1.43 0.18
C TYR A 124 -16.84 -0.45 -0.87
N SER A 125 -16.95 -0.88 -2.13
CA SER A 125 -16.59 -0.09 -3.28
C SER A 125 -17.86 0.57 -3.80
N GLY A 126 -18.03 1.86 -3.52
CA GLY A 126 -19.12 2.63 -4.13
C GLY A 126 -18.96 2.76 -5.65
N PHE A 127 -19.90 3.43 -6.30
CA PHE A 127 -19.86 3.63 -7.75
C PHE A 127 -18.55 4.32 -8.20
N GLY A 128 -17.78 3.65 -9.06
CA GLY A 128 -16.50 4.15 -9.58
C GLY A 128 -15.25 3.81 -8.75
N SER A 129 -15.39 3.17 -7.58
CA SER A 129 -14.23 2.60 -6.86
C SER A 129 -13.87 1.22 -7.46
N PRO A 130 -12.59 0.93 -7.76
CA PRO A 130 -12.21 -0.32 -8.41
C PRO A 130 -12.49 -1.55 -7.52
N GLY A 131 -12.26 -1.42 -6.21
CA GLY A 131 -12.41 -2.50 -5.24
C GLY A 131 -11.43 -3.65 -5.41
N VAL A 132 -11.22 -4.41 -4.35
CA VAL A 132 -10.43 -5.63 -4.36
C VAL A 132 -11.31 -6.78 -4.84
N LYS A 133 -11.02 -7.33 -6.02
CA LYS A 133 -11.73 -8.54 -6.47
C LYS A 133 -11.35 -9.73 -5.61
N CYS A 134 -12.34 -10.48 -5.11
CA CYS A 134 -12.11 -11.63 -4.23
C CYS A 134 -11.15 -12.67 -4.84
N ASN A 135 -11.30 -12.94 -6.14
CA ASN A 135 -10.44 -13.87 -6.89
C ASN A 135 -9.01 -13.34 -7.14
N ALA A 136 -8.78 -12.05 -6.91
CA ALA A 136 -7.48 -11.39 -7.06
C ALA A 136 -6.75 -11.19 -5.72
N ILE A 137 -7.35 -11.61 -4.59
CA ILE A 137 -6.67 -11.60 -3.30
C ILE A 137 -5.51 -12.61 -3.36
N PRO A 138 -4.26 -12.18 -3.09
CA PRO A 138 -3.13 -13.10 -3.08
C PRO A 138 -3.36 -14.25 -2.10
N LYS A 139 -3.02 -15.48 -2.51
CA LYS A 139 -3.08 -16.65 -1.62
C LYS A 139 -2.11 -16.54 -0.44
N THR A 140 -1.05 -15.76 -0.60
CA THR A 140 -0.04 -15.47 0.42
C THR A 140 -0.51 -14.46 1.46
N ALA A 141 -1.54 -13.65 1.14
CA ALA A 141 -2.09 -12.70 2.09
C ALA A 141 -2.81 -13.46 3.22
N LEU A 142 -2.36 -13.22 4.44
CA LEU A 142 -2.91 -13.85 5.65
C LEU A 142 -4.06 -13.01 6.17
N ILE A 143 -5.29 -13.50 6.00
CA ILE A 143 -6.49 -12.94 6.62
C ILE A 143 -7.10 -14.06 7.44
N LYS A 144 -7.05 -13.94 8.77
CA LYS A 144 -7.51 -15.00 9.69
C LYS A 144 -9.03 -15.04 9.84
N GLY A 145 -9.68 -13.88 9.78
CA GLY A 145 -11.13 -13.77 9.86
C GLY A 145 -11.82 -13.97 8.50
N HIS A 146 -13.08 -13.55 8.44
CA HIS A 146 -13.87 -13.58 7.22
C HIS A 146 -13.35 -12.58 6.19
N ARG A 147 -13.44 -12.97 4.92
CA ARG A 147 -13.16 -12.13 3.76
C ARG A 147 -14.50 -11.72 3.15
N ASN A 148 -14.99 -10.54 3.50
CA ASN A 148 -16.17 -9.97 2.90
C ASN A 148 -15.76 -9.20 1.64
N CYS A 149 -15.75 -9.89 0.50
CA CYS A 149 -15.67 -9.21 -0.79
C CYS A 149 -17.03 -9.25 -1.47
N GLN A 150 -17.40 -8.12 -2.08
CA GLN A 150 -18.50 -8.01 -3.03
C GLN A 150 -18.01 -8.27 -4.46
#